data_AF-A0A1M6Q5F0-F1
#
_entry.id   AF-A0A1M6Q5F0-F1
#
_cell.length_a   1.000
_cell.length_b   1.000
_cell.length_c   1.000
_cell.angle_alpha   90.00
_cell.angle_beta   90.00
_cell.angle_gamma   90.00
#
_symmetry.space_group_name_H-M   'P 1'
#
loop_
_entity.id
_entity.type
_entity.pdbx_description
1 polymer ?
#
loop_
_entity_poly.entity_id
_entity_poly.type
_entity_poly.pdbx_seq_one_letter_code
_entity_poly.pdbx_strand_id
1 'polypeptide(L)'
;MTEKELFTQEDCLQTGYDMPISGRVILLRPSSLPGDQRNAKHQLCYCTGGNGSNPNPIGRSVFTVSLEDGELVRWNRSDVLGIAKPEILSDHARLQLSQIRPTDALDMKSHEPQYSGYCFLPDGRYTSGVWLCSIERYNRIADVLDAHKTADKFIIDIPIGLADSREEAAHRPENTARKILKGKSSSIFPVPFRSVARAKTVADAWNISKALNAGANYMTMGIRDAVNEIDIFLQENETWKNILHESHPEVCFALLNGGNPVMEKKSEEQGIEKRLEILEKYGIDRVDVTQHPLFRKYRDDVVDAVCLALVGRLAVEGRSATVPDADEIKTDATGLKMQMIIPKL
;
A
#
# COMPACT_ATOMS: atom_id res chain seq x y z
N MET A 1 13.19 21.21 -14.15
CA MET A 1 12.05 22.16 -14.23
C MET A 1 12.51 23.48 -13.67
N THR A 2 12.25 24.59 -14.35
CA THR A 2 12.48 25.93 -13.81
C THR A 2 11.61 26.10 -12.57
N GLU A 3 12.24 26.35 -11.41
CA GLU A 3 11.50 26.65 -10.17
C GLU A 3 10.67 27.92 -10.40
N LYS A 4 9.34 27.80 -10.27
CA LYS A 4 8.44 28.96 -10.29
C LYS A 4 8.78 29.86 -9.09
N GLU A 5 8.85 31.17 -9.30
CA GLU A 5 9.06 32.13 -8.21
C GLU A 5 7.84 32.23 -7.28
N LEU A 6 6.62 32.15 -7.84
CA LEU A 6 5.36 32.20 -7.11
C LEU A 6 4.30 31.31 -7.76
N PHE A 7 3.48 30.68 -6.93
CA PHE A 7 2.27 29.97 -7.34
C PHE A 7 1.07 30.91 -7.40
N THR A 8 0.17 30.61 -8.33
CA THR A 8 -1.00 31.41 -8.67
C THR A 8 -2.29 30.57 -8.59
N GLN A 9 -3.43 31.16 -8.94
CA GLN A 9 -4.71 30.46 -8.91
C GLN A 9 -4.74 29.25 -9.86
N GLU A 10 -3.98 29.29 -10.96
CA GLU A 10 -3.88 28.19 -11.92
C GLU A 10 -3.19 26.95 -11.33
N ASP A 11 -2.42 27.14 -10.26
CA ASP A 11 -1.70 26.08 -9.54
C ASP A 11 -2.59 25.44 -8.45
N CYS A 12 -3.84 25.90 -8.32
CA CYS A 12 -4.84 25.31 -7.42
C CYS A 12 -5.72 24.28 -8.15
N LEU A 13 -6.06 23.19 -7.47
CA LEU A 13 -7.15 22.29 -7.89
C LEU A 13 -8.51 22.97 -7.75
N GLN A 14 -8.69 23.70 -6.65
CA GLN A 14 -9.93 24.36 -6.31
C GLN A 14 -9.63 25.64 -5.53
N THR A 15 -10.43 26.67 -5.78
CA THR A 15 -10.39 27.96 -5.07
C THR A 15 -11.80 28.32 -4.62
N GLY A 16 -11.93 29.25 -3.68
CA GLY A 16 -13.23 29.62 -3.09
C GLY A 16 -13.33 29.30 -1.60
N TYR A 17 -14.56 29.40 -1.07
CA TYR A 17 -14.87 29.20 0.35
C TYR A 17 -15.76 27.99 0.61
N ASP A 18 -16.39 27.45 -0.42
CA ASP A 18 -17.36 26.36 -0.38
C ASP A 18 -16.75 24.98 -0.18
N MET A 19 -15.43 24.85 -0.33
CA MET A 19 -14.72 23.58 -0.15
C MET A 19 -14.05 23.45 1.23
N PRO A 20 -14.00 22.22 1.79
CA PRO A 20 -13.18 21.96 2.96
C PRO A 20 -11.70 21.95 2.56
N ILE A 21 -10.85 22.54 3.40
CA ILE A 21 -9.39 22.50 3.22
C ILE A 21 -8.66 21.75 4.34
N SER A 22 -9.36 21.28 5.38
CA SER A 22 -8.76 20.43 6.41
C SER A 22 -8.16 19.16 5.81
N GLY A 23 -6.94 18.81 6.21
CA GLY A 23 -6.21 17.64 5.70
C GLY A 23 -5.67 17.80 4.28
N ARG A 24 -5.61 19.03 3.74
CA ARG A 24 -5.15 19.30 2.37
C ARG A 24 -3.92 20.21 2.38
N VAL A 25 -3.07 20.06 1.36
CA VAL A 25 -2.06 21.08 1.05
C VAL A 25 -2.75 22.27 0.42
N ILE A 26 -2.52 23.44 0.98
CA ILE A 26 -3.08 24.71 0.53
C ILE A 26 -1.97 25.63 0.03
N LEU A 27 -2.36 26.52 -0.88
CA LEU A 27 -1.54 27.65 -1.30
C LEU A 27 -1.97 28.91 -0.55
N LEU A 28 -1.01 29.62 0.01
CA LEU A 28 -1.19 30.96 0.56
C LEU A 28 -1.08 32.02 -0.53
N ARG A 29 -1.81 33.12 -0.37
CA ARG A 29 -1.68 34.29 -1.22
C ARG A 29 -0.29 34.92 -1.00
N PRO A 30 0.46 35.29 -2.04
CA PRO A 30 1.74 35.98 -1.88
C PRO A 30 1.64 37.25 -1.03
N SER A 31 0.51 37.97 -1.12
CA SER A 31 0.26 39.17 -0.32
C SER A 31 0.14 38.92 1.19
N SER A 32 -0.22 37.70 1.59
CA SER A 32 -0.35 37.32 3.00
C SER A 32 0.99 36.90 3.61
N LEU A 33 2.01 36.64 2.79
CA LEU A 33 3.34 36.27 3.25
C LEU A 33 4.21 37.50 3.60
N PRO A 34 5.09 37.39 4.61
CA PRO A 34 6.15 38.35 4.89
C PRO A 34 7.05 38.56 3.67
N GLY A 35 7.58 39.77 3.48
CA GLY A 35 8.28 40.16 2.25
C GLY A 35 9.50 39.28 1.89
N ASP A 36 10.25 38.85 2.90
CA ASP A 36 11.39 37.93 2.81
C ASP A 36 10.98 36.47 2.53
N GLN A 37 9.73 36.12 2.79
CA GLN A 37 9.14 34.80 2.56
C GLN A 37 8.20 34.77 1.34
N ARG A 38 8.13 35.83 0.52
CA ARG A 38 7.28 35.86 -0.68
C ARG A 38 7.88 35.07 -1.83
N ASN A 39 7.84 33.75 -1.71
CA ASN A 39 8.30 32.82 -2.73
C ASN A 39 7.43 31.54 -2.73
N ALA A 40 7.54 30.75 -3.80
CA ALA A 40 6.75 29.55 -4.02
C ALA A 40 6.85 28.52 -2.88
N LYS A 41 8.02 28.38 -2.26
CA LYS A 41 8.25 27.40 -1.17
C LYS A 41 7.38 27.69 0.05
N HIS A 42 7.36 28.96 0.47
CA HIS A 42 6.60 29.40 1.65
C HIS A 42 5.09 29.56 1.38
N GLN A 43 4.65 29.43 0.13
CA GLN A 43 3.21 29.40 -0.17
C GLN A 43 2.56 28.06 0.18
N LEU A 44 3.34 26.98 0.30
CA LEU A 44 2.82 25.63 0.51
C LEU A 44 2.70 25.33 2.00
N CYS A 45 1.48 25.07 2.45
CA CYS A 45 1.23 24.64 3.82
C CYS A 45 0.23 23.46 3.87
N TYR A 46 0.42 22.54 4.80
CA TYR A 46 -0.58 21.52 5.13
C TYR A 46 -1.58 22.07 6.14
N CYS A 47 -2.86 22.08 5.81
CA CYS A 47 -3.92 22.54 6.70
C CYS A 47 -4.31 21.44 7.69
N THR A 48 -4.03 21.64 8.98
CA THR A 48 -4.39 20.72 10.06
C THR A 48 -5.84 20.94 10.53
N GLY A 49 -6.40 22.15 10.41
CA GLY A 49 -7.81 22.37 10.71
C GLY A 49 -8.16 23.81 11.11
N GLY A 50 -9.13 23.96 12.00
CA GLY A 50 -9.64 25.25 12.45
C GLY A 50 -10.99 25.63 11.84
N ASN A 51 -11.73 26.53 12.47
CA ASN A 51 -13.11 26.84 12.03
C ASN A 51 -13.20 27.41 10.61
N GLY A 52 -12.11 28.04 10.14
CA GLY A 52 -11.95 28.55 8.78
C GLY A 52 -11.61 27.49 7.73
N SER A 53 -11.31 26.24 8.13
CA SER A 53 -10.98 25.16 7.20
C SER A 53 -12.21 24.43 6.64
N ASN A 54 -13.39 24.68 7.20
CA ASN A 54 -14.66 24.08 6.79
C ASN A 54 -15.26 24.74 5.54
N PRO A 55 -16.19 24.07 4.83
CA PRO A 55 -17.03 24.67 3.79
C PRO A 55 -17.83 25.85 4.32
N ASN A 56 -17.90 26.95 3.56
CA ASN A 56 -18.63 28.17 3.89
C ASN A 56 -18.44 28.61 5.36
N PRO A 57 -17.18 28.82 5.79
CA PRO A 57 -16.88 28.87 7.20
C PRO A 57 -17.34 30.20 7.80
N ILE A 58 -18.01 30.12 8.95
CA ILE A 58 -18.35 31.28 9.78
C ILE A 58 -17.10 31.78 10.52
N GLY A 59 -16.27 30.84 10.99
CA GLY A 59 -14.98 31.13 11.63
C GLY A 59 -13.88 31.40 10.60
N ARG A 60 -12.83 32.11 11.02
CA ARG A 60 -11.76 32.54 10.09
C ARG A 60 -10.46 31.79 10.24
N SER A 61 -10.18 31.16 11.39
CA SER A 61 -8.88 30.56 11.69
C SER A 61 -8.62 29.28 10.89
N VAL A 62 -7.45 29.20 10.28
CA VAL A 62 -6.89 28.02 9.64
C VAL A 62 -5.56 27.74 10.31
N PHE A 63 -5.38 26.55 10.86
CA PHE A 63 -4.12 26.09 11.44
C PHE A 63 -3.38 25.26 10.41
N THR A 64 -2.08 25.50 10.28
CA THR A 64 -1.27 24.90 9.21
C THR A 64 0.13 24.53 9.69
N VAL A 65 0.75 23.59 9.00
CA VAL A 65 2.20 23.34 9.06
C VAL A 65 2.81 23.80 7.73
N SER A 66 3.85 24.62 7.78
CA SER A 66 4.62 25.02 6.60
C SER A 66 5.36 23.83 6.00
N LEU A 67 5.31 23.67 4.67
CA LEU A 67 6.03 22.59 3.97
C LEU A 67 7.49 22.94 3.66
N GLU A 68 7.95 24.16 3.96
CA GLU A 68 9.34 24.55 3.80
C GLU A 68 10.18 24.21 5.05
N ASP A 69 9.67 24.56 6.23
CA ASP A 69 10.41 24.52 7.50
C ASP A 69 9.70 23.75 8.62
N GLY A 70 8.47 23.29 8.42
CA GLY A 70 7.71 22.53 9.41
C GLY A 70 7.06 23.36 10.51
N GLU A 71 7.09 24.69 10.41
CA GLU A 71 6.55 25.58 11.44
C GLU A 71 5.01 25.54 11.49
N LEU A 72 4.47 25.55 12.72
CA LEU A 72 3.02 25.63 12.98
C LEU A 72 2.58 27.09 12.94
N VAL A 73 1.78 27.43 11.93
CA VAL A 73 1.33 28.80 11.70
C VAL A 73 -0.19 28.86 11.65
N ARG A 74 -0.76 29.95 12.16
CA ARG A 74 -2.19 30.25 12.06
C ARG A 74 -2.41 31.33 10.99
N TRP A 75 -3.27 31.02 10.04
CA TRP A 75 -3.73 31.92 8.99
C TRP A 75 -5.22 32.23 9.13
N ASN A 76 -5.71 33.20 8.36
CA ASN A 76 -7.13 33.32 8.08
C ASN A 76 -7.48 32.60 6.79
N ARG A 77 -8.73 32.14 6.67
CA ARG A 77 -9.26 31.59 5.42
C ARG A 77 -9.08 32.53 4.22
N SER A 78 -9.11 33.84 4.44
CA SER A 78 -8.85 34.85 3.40
C SER A 78 -7.42 34.87 2.87
N ASP A 79 -6.46 34.39 3.67
CA ASP A 79 -5.05 34.29 3.28
C ASP A 79 -4.79 33.11 2.35
N VAL A 80 -5.74 32.17 2.28
CA VAL A 80 -5.67 30.98 1.44
C VAL A 80 -6.11 31.32 0.02
N LEU A 81 -5.26 30.97 -0.94
CA LEU A 81 -5.55 31.07 -2.37
C LEU A 81 -6.41 29.90 -2.85
N GLY A 82 -6.07 28.67 -2.43
CA GLY A 82 -6.79 27.46 -2.80
C GLY A 82 -6.09 26.18 -2.37
N ILE A 83 -6.61 25.03 -2.81
CA ILE A 83 -5.99 23.72 -2.60
C ILE A 83 -4.92 23.50 -3.67
N ALA A 84 -3.70 23.21 -3.26
CA ALA A 84 -2.57 22.99 -4.17
C ALA A 84 -2.80 21.78 -5.10
N LYS A 85 -2.36 21.90 -6.34
CA LYS A 85 -2.20 20.78 -7.26
C LYS A 85 -1.11 19.81 -6.78
N PRO A 86 -1.31 18.48 -6.84
CA PRO A 86 -0.28 17.53 -6.46
C PRO A 86 1.00 17.70 -7.29
N GLU A 87 0.91 18.17 -8.53
CA GLU A 87 2.02 18.27 -9.48
C GLU A 87 3.00 19.42 -9.15
N ILE A 88 2.58 20.39 -8.33
CA ILE A 88 3.42 21.54 -7.95
C ILE A 88 4.26 21.29 -6.69
N LEU A 89 4.02 20.18 -5.99
CA LEU A 89 4.79 19.79 -4.81
C LEU A 89 6.19 19.34 -5.22
N SER A 90 7.20 20.08 -4.78
CA SER A 90 8.60 19.68 -4.86
C SER A 90 8.88 18.44 -3.99
N ASP A 91 10.00 17.75 -4.25
CA ASP A 91 10.41 16.61 -3.44
C ASP A 91 10.57 17.00 -1.96
N HIS A 92 11.12 18.20 -1.69
CA HIS A 92 11.21 18.75 -0.33
C HIS A 92 9.84 18.92 0.33
N ALA A 93 8.86 19.48 -0.38
CA ALA A 93 7.52 19.66 0.17
C ALA A 93 6.79 18.33 0.40
N ARG A 94 6.97 17.34 -0.49
CA ARG A 94 6.46 15.97 -0.29
C ARG A 94 7.10 15.32 0.93
N LEU A 95 8.41 15.52 1.08
CA LEU A 95 9.19 15.04 2.21
C LEU A 95 8.67 15.61 3.53
N GLN A 96 8.52 16.93 3.60
CA GLN A 96 8.02 17.61 4.78
C GLN A 96 6.58 17.15 5.09
N LEU A 97 5.73 17.06 4.07
CA LEU A 97 4.36 16.57 4.21
C LEU A 97 4.32 15.17 4.81
N SER A 98 5.25 14.29 4.42
CA SER A 98 5.31 12.93 4.94
C SER A 98 5.77 12.81 6.39
N GLN A 99 6.33 13.87 6.96
CA GLN A 99 6.71 13.93 8.37
C GLN A 99 5.59 14.49 9.24
N ILE A 100 4.55 15.08 8.63
CA ILE A 100 3.44 15.67 9.36
C ILE A 100 2.51 14.57 9.84
N ARG A 101 2.28 14.60 11.14
CA ARG A 101 1.35 13.68 11.79
C ARG A 101 -0.10 13.98 11.38
N PRO A 102 -0.87 12.98 10.91
CA PRO A 102 -2.28 13.17 10.58
C PRO A 102 -3.07 13.74 11.77
N THR A 103 -4.04 14.60 11.49
CA THR A 103 -4.83 15.28 12.55
C THR A 103 -5.71 14.36 13.38
N ASP A 104 -6.05 13.20 12.84
CA ASP A 104 -6.79 12.11 13.45
C ASP A 104 -5.90 11.14 14.24
N ALA A 105 -4.57 11.34 14.23
CA ALA A 105 -3.65 10.50 14.99
C ALA A 105 -3.77 10.73 16.51
N LEU A 106 -3.88 9.64 17.28
CA LEU A 106 -4.09 9.63 18.75
C LEU A 106 -3.08 10.51 19.53
N ASP A 107 -3.44 11.25 20.57
CA ASP A 107 -2.47 12.13 21.27
C ASP A 107 -1.26 11.35 21.84
N MET A 108 -0.02 11.74 21.45
CA MET A 108 1.23 11.12 21.92
C MET A 108 1.45 11.25 23.43
N LYS A 109 0.82 12.23 24.10
CA LYS A 109 0.89 12.38 25.55
C LYS A 109 0.16 11.28 26.31
N SER A 110 -0.82 10.65 25.67
CA SER A 110 -1.62 9.56 26.24
C SER A 110 -1.39 8.22 25.54
N HIS A 111 -0.70 8.21 24.40
CA HIS A 111 -0.47 7.04 23.57
C HIS A 111 0.97 7.05 23.05
N GLU A 112 1.84 6.25 23.68
CA GLU A 112 3.22 6.11 23.24
C GLU A 112 3.26 5.58 21.79
N PRO A 113 3.96 6.25 20.88
CA PRO A 113 4.02 5.82 19.49
C PRO A 113 4.69 4.45 19.37
N GLN A 114 4.00 3.52 18.72
CA GLN A 114 4.45 2.11 18.63
C GLN A 114 5.18 1.80 17.32
N TYR A 115 4.99 2.59 16.27
CA TYR A 115 5.58 2.34 14.95
C TYR A 115 6.06 3.64 14.33
N SER A 116 7.10 3.58 13.50
CA SER A 116 7.48 4.66 12.59
C SER A 116 7.37 4.17 11.15
N GLY A 117 6.80 4.98 10.25
CA GLY A 117 6.64 4.63 8.84
C GLY A 117 7.43 5.56 7.92
N TYR A 118 8.26 5.01 7.03
CA TYR A 118 9.14 5.76 6.13
C TYR A 118 8.42 6.31 4.91
N CYS A 119 8.75 7.56 4.55
CA CYS A 119 8.52 8.06 3.21
C CYS A 119 9.85 8.02 2.44
N PHE A 120 9.84 7.33 1.31
CA PHE A 120 11.00 7.21 0.44
C PHE A 120 10.88 8.21 -0.69
N LEU A 121 11.92 9.03 -0.87
CA LEU A 121 12.04 9.91 -2.03
C LEU A 121 12.49 9.12 -3.27
N PRO A 122 12.18 9.62 -4.48
CA PRO A 122 12.64 9.01 -5.73
C PRO A 122 14.16 8.82 -5.85
N ASP A 123 14.96 9.55 -5.05
CA ASP A 123 16.41 9.45 -5.00
C ASP A 123 16.95 8.46 -3.94
N GLY A 124 16.05 7.71 -3.29
CA GLY A 124 16.40 6.69 -2.30
C GLY A 124 16.71 7.23 -0.90
N ARG A 125 16.63 8.56 -0.67
CA ARG A 125 16.66 9.12 0.68
C ARG A 125 15.32 8.85 1.37
N TYR A 126 15.36 8.54 2.66
CA TYR A 126 14.17 8.43 3.50
C TYR A 126 14.17 9.56 4.54
N THR A 127 13.00 9.94 5.04
CA THR A 127 12.93 10.75 6.27
C THR A 127 12.34 9.99 7.43
N SER A 128 12.67 10.48 8.63
CA SER A 128 12.11 10.06 9.90
C SER A 128 10.62 9.82 9.76
N GLY A 129 10.19 8.62 10.14
CA GLY A 129 8.86 8.16 9.85
C GLY A 129 7.76 8.89 10.63
N VAL A 130 6.54 8.84 10.12
CA VAL A 130 5.35 9.20 10.91
C VAL A 130 5.20 8.16 12.01
N TRP A 131 5.13 8.64 13.24
CA TRP A 131 4.87 7.81 14.39
C TRP A 131 3.38 7.40 14.42
N LEU A 132 3.10 6.15 14.06
CA LEU A 132 1.76 5.56 14.17
C LEU A 132 1.55 5.10 15.62
N CYS A 133 0.42 5.49 16.20
CA CYS A 133 0.13 5.28 17.63
C CYS A 133 -0.66 4.00 17.94
N SER A 134 -1.04 3.21 16.94
CA SER A 134 -1.73 1.93 17.17
C SER A 134 -1.74 1.03 15.93
N ILE A 135 -1.75 -0.28 16.14
CA ILE A 135 -2.15 -1.24 15.10
C ILE A 135 -3.66 -1.13 14.91
N GLU A 136 -4.06 -0.89 13.66
CA GLU A 136 -5.45 -1.01 13.26
C GLU A 136 -5.69 -2.38 12.66
N ARG A 137 -6.75 -3.04 13.13
CA ARG A 137 -7.17 -4.34 12.61
C ARG A 137 -8.43 -4.14 11.78
N TYR A 138 -8.32 -4.47 10.51
CA TYR A 138 -9.44 -4.53 9.59
C TYR A 138 -9.93 -5.97 9.45
N ASN A 139 -11.23 -6.15 9.23
CA ASN A 139 -11.85 -7.47 9.06
C ASN A 139 -12.34 -7.74 7.63
N ARG A 140 -12.27 -6.75 6.74
CA ARG A 140 -12.65 -6.87 5.33
C ARG A 140 -11.64 -6.14 4.47
N ILE A 141 -11.37 -6.67 3.28
CA ILE A 141 -10.45 -6.02 2.34
C ILE A 141 -10.91 -4.60 1.95
N ALA A 142 -12.22 -4.40 1.79
CA ALA A 142 -12.79 -3.11 1.41
C ALA A 142 -12.43 -1.98 2.39
N ASP A 143 -12.41 -2.30 3.70
CA ASP A 143 -12.13 -1.31 4.73
C ASP A 143 -10.64 -0.87 4.69
N VAL A 144 -9.72 -1.82 4.44
CA VAL A 144 -8.28 -1.52 4.26
C VAL A 144 -8.06 -0.65 3.02
N LEU A 145 -8.70 -1.00 1.92
CA LEU A 145 -8.53 -0.30 0.65
C LEU A 145 -9.10 1.13 0.68
N ASP A 146 -10.24 1.36 1.34
CA ASP A 146 -10.78 2.73 1.48
C ASP A 146 -9.93 3.58 2.43
N ALA A 147 -9.49 3.01 3.56
CA ALA A 147 -8.63 3.71 4.52
C ALA A 147 -7.28 4.13 3.92
N HIS A 148 -6.77 3.35 2.96
CA HIS A 148 -5.46 3.57 2.34
C HIS A 148 -5.51 3.84 0.84
N LYS A 149 -6.65 4.33 0.32
CA LYS A 149 -6.87 4.57 -1.13
C LYS A 149 -5.87 5.49 -1.83
N THR A 150 -5.06 6.21 -1.07
CA THR A 150 -3.99 7.08 -1.57
C THR A 150 -2.69 6.32 -1.85
N ALA A 151 -2.59 5.03 -1.50
CA ALA A 151 -1.42 4.23 -1.82
C ALA A 151 -1.29 4.01 -3.33
N ASP A 152 -0.07 4.11 -3.85
CA ASP A 152 0.21 3.93 -5.28
C ASP A 152 0.07 2.46 -5.75
N LYS A 153 0.21 1.50 -4.82
CA LYS A 153 0.15 0.07 -5.08
C LYS A 153 -0.50 -0.70 -3.94
N PHE A 154 -1.32 -1.70 -4.32
CA PHE A 154 -1.94 -2.66 -3.42
C PHE A 154 -1.55 -4.06 -3.84
N ILE A 155 -0.87 -4.79 -2.95
CA ILE A 155 -0.37 -6.14 -3.22
C ILE A 155 -0.74 -7.04 -2.02
N ILE A 156 -1.31 -8.21 -2.31
CA ILE A 156 -1.72 -9.19 -1.30
C ILE A 156 -1.24 -10.60 -1.65
N ASP A 157 -0.99 -11.42 -0.63
CA ASP A 157 -0.72 -12.86 -0.76
C ASP A 157 -2.03 -13.66 -0.81
N ILE A 158 -2.89 -13.31 -1.75
CA ILE A 158 -4.13 -14.02 -2.04
C ILE A 158 -4.25 -14.17 -3.55
N PRO A 159 -4.50 -15.38 -4.07
CA PRO A 159 -4.74 -15.59 -5.48
C PRO A 159 -5.84 -14.69 -6.08
N ILE A 160 -5.52 -13.99 -7.17
CA ILE A 160 -6.44 -13.14 -7.95
C ILE A 160 -6.51 -13.66 -9.38
N GLY A 161 -7.73 -13.78 -9.90
CA GLY A 161 -7.98 -14.38 -11.21
C GLY A 161 -8.11 -15.90 -11.08
N LEU A 162 -9.34 -16.40 -11.00
CA LEU A 162 -9.61 -17.80 -10.69
C LEU A 162 -10.02 -18.56 -11.95
N ALA A 163 -9.33 -19.68 -12.19
CA ALA A 163 -9.67 -20.59 -13.27
C ALA A 163 -10.99 -21.31 -13.00
N ASP A 164 -11.77 -21.51 -14.06
CA ASP A 164 -12.99 -22.32 -14.05
C ASP A 164 -12.75 -23.74 -14.62
N SER A 165 -11.58 -23.98 -15.22
CA SER A 165 -11.20 -25.24 -15.86
C SER A 165 -9.71 -25.58 -15.68
N ARG A 166 -9.31 -26.82 -16.00
CA ARG A 166 -7.90 -27.24 -15.95
C ARG A 166 -7.06 -26.58 -17.04
N GLU A 167 -7.67 -26.32 -18.20
CA GLU A 167 -7.07 -25.61 -19.31
C GLU A 167 -6.71 -24.18 -18.89
N GLU A 168 -7.64 -23.47 -18.26
CA GLU A 168 -7.37 -22.14 -17.71
C GLU A 168 -6.33 -22.18 -16.58
N ALA A 169 -6.41 -23.17 -15.70
CA ALA A 169 -5.46 -23.33 -14.60
C ALA A 169 -4.02 -23.60 -15.06
N ALA A 170 -3.82 -24.06 -16.31
CA ALA A 170 -2.48 -24.19 -16.88
C ALA A 170 -1.79 -22.83 -17.09
N HIS A 171 -2.58 -21.76 -17.25
CA HIS A 171 -2.10 -20.39 -17.45
C HIS A 171 -1.96 -19.58 -16.15
N ARG A 172 -2.25 -20.20 -15.01
CA ARG A 172 -2.06 -19.57 -13.70
C ARG A 172 -0.57 -19.30 -13.40
N PRO A 173 -0.23 -18.18 -12.72
CA PRO A 173 1.14 -17.77 -12.44
C PRO A 173 1.94 -18.76 -11.59
N GLU A 174 1.29 -19.58 -10.76
CA GLU A 174 1.94 -20.58 -9.91
C GLU A 174 2.83 -21.54 -10.71
N ASN A 175 2.45 -21.89 -11.94
CA ASN A 175 3.21 -22.83 -12.76
C ASN A 175 4.58 -22.27 -13.15
N THR A 176 4.66 -20.97 -13.41
CA THR A 176 5.92 -20.29 -13.70
C THR A 176 6.66 -19.96 -12.40
N ALA A 177 5.95 -19.53 -11.36
CA ALA A 177 6.53 -19.22 -10.05
C ALA A 177 7.22 -20.43 -9.39
N ARG A 178 6.69 -21.65 -9.55
CA ARG A 178 7.33 -22.89 -9.06
C ARG A 178 8.72 -23.13 -9.65
N LYS A 179 9.00 -22.62 -10.85
CA LYS A 179 10.32 -22.75 -11.49
C LYS A 179 11.37 -21.83 -10.85
N ILE A 180 10.92 -20.74 -10.23
CA ILE A 180 11.77 -19.81 -9.46
C ILE A 180 12.19 -20.47 -8.14
N LEU A 181 11.27 -21.16 -7.46
CA LEU A 181 11.54 -21.81 -6.16
C LEU A 181 12.14 -23.21 -6.29
N LYS A 182 13.36 -23.30 -6.85
CA LYS A 182 14.10 -24.57 -6.93
C LYS A 182 14.32 -25.15 -5.54
N GLY A 183 13.90 -26.40 -5.32
CA GLY A 183 13.99 -27.08 -4.01
C GLY A 183 12.90 -26.69 -3.01
N LYS A 184 12.05 -25.70 -3.31
CA LYS A 184 10.96 -25.22 -2.43
C LYS A 184 9.64 -24.99 -3.17
N SER A 185 9.46 -25.60 -4.34
CA SER A 185 8.26 -25.44 -5.18
C SER A 185 6.95 -25.85 -4.49
N SER A 186 7.01 -26.73 -3.48
CA SER A 186 5.86 -27.15 -2.67
C SER A 186 5.27 -26.04 -1.80
N SER A 187 5.99 -24.94 -1.58
CA SER A 187 5.46 -23.75 -0.91
C SER A 187 4.42 -23.01 -1.75
N ILE A 188 4.34 -23.28 -3.06
CA ILE A 188 3.32 -22.72 -3.94
C ILE A 188 2.21 -23.75 -4.10
N PHE A 189 1.19 -23.63 -3.26
CA PHE A 189 0.06 -24.56 -3.23
C PHE A 189 -0.85 -24.38 -4.47
N PRO A 190 -1.66 -25.37 -4.82
CA PRO A 190 -2.69 -25.22 -5.84
C PRO A 190 -3.74 -24.18 -5.42
N VAL A 191 -4.10 -23.29 -6.35
CA VAL A 191 -5.19 -22.31 -6.18
C VAL A 191 -6.53 -23.02 -6.41
N PRO A 192 -7.57 -22.75 -5.59
CA PRO A 192 -8.87 -23.33 -5.83
C PRO A 192 -9.48 -22.81 -7.13
N PHE A 193 -10.16 -23.66 -7.88
CA PHE A 193 -11.04 -23.19 -8.96
C PHE A 193 -12.14 -22.31 -8.37
N ARG A 194 -12.67 -21.37 -9.16
CA ARG A 194 -13.73 -20.46 -8.70
C ARG A 194 -14.92 -21.22 -8.10
N SER A 195 -15.33 -22.33 -8.71
CA SER A 195 -16.40 -23.20 -8.21
C SER A 195 -16.11 -23.82 -6.84
N VAL A 196 -14.84 -24.17 -6.57
CA VAL A 196 -14.38 -24.67 -5.27
C VAL A 196 -14.38 -23.53 -4.24
N ALA A 197 -13.88 -22.35 -4.61
CA ALA A 197 -13.89 -21.16 -3.77
C ALA A 197 -15.32 -20.75 -3.36
N ARG A 198 -16.27 -20.78 -4.30
CA ARG A 198 -17.68 -20.39 -4.09
C ARG A 198 -18.56 -21.45 -3.42
N ALA A 199 -18.05 -22.66 -3.19
CA ALA A 199 -18.83 -23.74 -2.57
C ALA A 199 -19.40 -23.30 -1.21
N LYS A 200 -20.65 -23.65 -0.90
CA LYS A 200 -21.27 -23.17 0.37
C LYS A 200 -20.69 -23.86 1.61
N THR A 201 -20.22 -25.09 1.44
CA THR A 201 -19.66 -25.89 2.53
C THR A 201 -18.30 -26.46 2.14
N VAL A 202 -17.48 -26.77 3.14
CA VAL A 202 -16.18 -27.45 2.93
C VAL A 202 -16.38 -28.82 2.28
N ALA A 203 -17.46 -29.54 2.62
CA ALA A 203 -17.79 -30.81 2.00
C ALA A 203 -18.09 -30.67 0.50
N ASP A 204 -18.88 -29.65 0.12
CA ASP A 204 -19.16 -29.34 -1.28
C ASP A 204 -17.89 -28.94 -2.03
N ALA A 205 -17.02 -28.13 -1.41
CA ALA A 205 -15.74 -27.73 -1.99
C ALA A 205 -14.87 -28.96 -2.35
N TRP A 206 -14.78 -29.94 -1.44
CA TRP A 206 -14.08 -31.19 -1.69
C TRP A 206 -14.71 -32.02 -2.80
N ASN A 207 -16.04 -32.13 -2.82
CA ASN A 207 -16.77 -32.86 -3.85
C ASN A 207 -16.56 -32.24 -5.23
N ILE A 208 -16.67 -30.91 -5.34
CA ILE A 208 -16.43 -30.16 -6.57
C ILE A 208 -14.98 -30.33 -7.02
N SER A 209 -14.02 -30.16 -6.11
CA SER A 209 -12.59 -30.34 -6.42
C SER A 209 -12.29 -31.74 -6.97
N LYS A 210 -12.86 -32.78 -6.36
CA LYS A 210 -12.71 -34.16 -6.81
C LYS A 210 -13.33 -34.37 -8.20
N ALA A 211 -14.52 -33.84 -8.44
CA ALA A 211 -15.21 -33.95 -9.73
C ALA A 211 -14.43 -33.26 -10.87
N LEU A 212 -13.78 -32.13 -10.58
CA LEU A 212 -13.00 -31.36 -11.54
C LEU A 212 -11.53 -31.80 -11.66
N ASN A 213 -11.10 -32.77 -10.83
CA ASN A 213 -9.70 -33.13 -10.66
C ASN A 213 -8.80 -31.89 -10.44
N ALA A 214 -9.27 -30.98 -9.57
CA ALA A 214 -8.67 -29.66 -9.36
C ALA A 214 -7.37 -29.70 -8.51
N GLY A 215 -7.05 -30.86 -7.92
CA GLY A 215 -5.85 -31.03 -7.11
C GLY A 215 -5.85 -30.23 -5.80
N ALA A 216 -7.02 -29.77 -5.33
CA ALA A 216 -7.10 -29.05 -4.06
C ALA A 216 -6.61 -29.93 -2.91
N ASN A 217 -5.87 -29.33 -1.98
CA ASN A 217 -5.40 -29.95 -0.76
C ASN A 217 -5.83 -29.15 0.48
N TYR A 218 -5.41 -29.55 1.67
CA TYR A 218 -5.76 -28.83 2.90
C TYR A 218 -5.30 -27.37 2.92
N MET A 219 -4.16 -27.05 2.30
CA MET A 219 -3.68 -25.67 2.18
C MET A 219 -4.58 -24.86 1.24
N THR A 220 -4.97 -25.45 0.09
CA THR A 220 -5.97 -24.87 -0.82
C THR A 220 -7.29 -24.58 -0.09
N MET A 221 -7.74 -25.50 0.77
CA MET A 221 -8.96 -25.32 1.56
C MET A 221 -8.81 -24.25 2.65
N GLY A 222 -7.62 -24.12 3.24
CA GLY A 222 -7.33 -23.11 4.26
C GLY A 222 -7.40 -21.67 3.74
N ILE A 223 -7.10 -21.44 2.46
CA ILE A 223 -7.20 -20.11 1.83
C ILE A 223 -8.51 -19.87 1.09
N ARG A 224 -9.39 -20.88 1.00
CA ARG A 224 -10.59 -20.87 0.16
C ARG A 224 -11.49 -19.67 0.42
N ASP A 225 -11.77 -19.38 1.69
CA ASP A 225 -12.70 -18.32 2.07
C ASP A 225 -12.11 -16.93 1.78
N ALA A 226 -10.81 -16.74 2.03
CA ALA A 226 -10.11 -15.49 1.69
C ALA A 226 -10.09 -15.26 0.17
N VAL A 227 -9.79 -16.30 -0.61
CA VAL A 227 -9.84 -16.23 -2.09
C VAL A 227 -11.25 -15.90 -2.57
N ASN A 228 -12.29 -16.50 -1.98
CA ASN A 228 -13.68 -16.23 -2.33
C ASN A 228 -14.10 -14.79 -1.97
N GLU A 229 -13.67 -14.28 -0.81
CA GLU A 229 -13.90 -12.87 -0.41
C GLU A 229 -13.32 -11.91 -1.45
N ILE A 230 -12.07 -12.12 -1.86
CA ILE A 230 -11.40 -11.28 -2.87
C ILE A 230 -12.08 -11.38 -4.24
N ASP A 231 -12.42 -12.60 -4.72
CA ASP A 231 -13.11 -12.76 -6.01
C ASP A 231 -14.45 -12.03 -6.01
N ILE A 232 -15.27 -12.18 -4.96
CA ILE A 232 -16.57 -11.49 -4.84
C ILE A 232 -16.37 -9.97 -4.78
N PHE A 233 -15.46 -9.49 -3.93
CA PHE A 233 -15.17 -8.06 -3.81
C PHE A 233 -14.80 -7.42 -5.16
N LEU A 234 -13.96 -8.08 -5.94
CA LEU A 234 -13.53 -7.59 -7.25
C LEU A 234 -14.64 -7.65 -8.32
N GLN A 235 -15.63 -8.53 -8.18
CA GLN A 235 -16.81 -8.52 -9.06
C GLN A 235 -17.78 -7.40 -8.69
N GLU A 236 -17.92 -7.08 -7.41
CA GLU A 236 -18.82 -6.03 -6.93
C GLU A 236 -18.22 -4.63 -7.05
N ASN A 237 -16.88 -4.53 -7.20
CA ASN A 237 -16.16 -3.26 -7.25
C ASN A 237 -15.22 -3.22 -8.46
N GLU A 238 -15.77 -2.99 -9.66
CA GLU A 238 -15.01 -3.03 -10.92
C GLU A 238 -13.79 -2.10 -10.95
N THR A 239 -13.82 -0.97 -10.23
CA THR A 239 -12.70 -0.03 -10.12
C THR A 239 -11.45 -0.64 -9.51
N TRP A 240 -11.58 -1.73 -8.75
CA TRP A 240 -10.46 -2.45 -8.14
C TRP A 240 -9.92 -3.60 -9.01
N LYS A 241 -10.62 -3.97 -10.10
CA LYS A 241 -10.14 -5.02 -11.02
C LYS A 241 -8.80 -4.63 -11.60
N ASN A 242 -7.81 -5.50 -11.43
CA ASN A 242 -6.44 -5.31 -11.89
C ASN A 242 -5.71 -4.08 -11.30
N ILE A 243 -6.27 -3.46 -10.24
CA ILE A 243 -5.61 -2.45 -9.39
C ILE A 243 -5.10 -3.09 -8.10
N LEU A 244 -5.89 -3.99 -7.51
CA LEU A 244 -5.42 -4.90 -6.47
C LEU A 244 -4.63 -6.04 -7.13
N HIS A 245 -3.41 -6.26 -6.66
CA HIS A 245 -2.48 -7.22 -7.26
C HIS A 245 -2.17 -8.40 -6.33
N GLU A 246 -1.96 -9.56 -6.92
CA GLU A 246 -1.44 -10.75 -6.26
C GLU A 246 0.09 -10.72 -6.25
N SER A 247 0.70 -11.23 -5.19
CA SER A 247 2.13 -11.58 -5.14
C SER A 247 2.35 -12.73 -4.16
N HIS A 248 3.53 -13.35 -4.18
CA HIS A 248 3.84 -14.51 -3.34
C HIS A 248 5.14 -14.29 -2.54
N PRO A 249 5.09 -14.14 -1.21
CA PRO A 249 6.25 -13.78 -0.38
C PRO A 249 7.47 -14.69 -0.55
N GLU A 250 7.28 -16.02 -0.61
CA GLU A 250 8.42 -16.94 -0.82
C GLU A 250 9.14 -16.72 -2.15
N VAL A 251 8.41 -16.41 -3.23
CA VAL A 251 8.99 -16.06 -4.54
C VAL A 251 9.76 -14.75 -4.43
N CYS A 252 9.15 -13.75 -3.78
CA CYS A 252 9.78 -12.45 -3.56
C CYS A 252 11.07 -12.59 -2.74
N PHE A 253 11.05 -13.30 -1.61
CA PHE A 253 12.24 -13.55 -0.79
C PHE A 253 13.33 -14.28 -1.57
N ALA A 254 12.99 -15.29 -2.38
CA ALA A 254 13.98 -15.97 -3.21
C ALA A 254 14.67 -15.00 -4.18
N LEU A 255 13.91 -14.15 -4.86
CA LEU A 255 14.44 -13.16 -5.80
C LEU A 255 15.26 -12.08 -5.10
N LEU A 256 14.77 -11.53 -4.00
CA LEU A 256 15.49 -10.58 -3.14
C LEU A 256 16.79 -11.19 -2.56
N ASN A 257 16.86 -12.51 -2.45
CA ASN A 257 18.03 -13.26 -2.01
C ASN A 257 18.89 -13.78 -3.19
N GLY A 258 18.90 -13.07 -4.32
CA GLY A 258 19.72 -13.41 -5.47
C GLY A 258 19.29 -14.70 -6.20
N GLY A 259 18.00 -15.02 -6.16
CA GLY A 259 17.43 -16.23 -6.75
C GLY A 259 17.53 -17.48 -5.87
N ASN A 260 17.94 -17.36 -4.61
CA ASN A 260 18.10 -18.48 -3.68
C ASN A 260 16.93 -18.53 -2.68
N PRO A 261 16.05 -19.56 -2.74
CA PRO A 261 14.98 -19.72 -1.77
C PRO A 261 15.50 -19.83 -0.32
N VAL A 262 14.80 -19.18 0.61
CA VAL A 262 15.06 -19.36 2.06
C VAL A 262 14.52 -20.72 2.47
N MET A 263 15.40 -21.68 2.77
CA MET A 263 14.98 -23.07 3.01
C MET A 263 14.29 -23.26 4.36
N GLU A 264 14.65 -22.45 5.35
CA GLU A 264 14.04 -22.43 6.67
C GLU A 264 12.57 -22.02 6.60
N LYS A 265 11.74 -22.70 7.42
CA LYS A 265 10.31 -22.46 7.44
C LYS A 265 10.02 -21.06 7.96
N LYS A 266 9.04 -20.37 7.36
CA LYS A 266 8.64 -19.02 7.79
C LYS A 266 8.13 -18.97 9.23
N SER A 267 7.65 -20.10 9.76
CA SER A 267 7.20 -20.23 11.15
C SER A 267 8.33 -20.50 12.14
N GLU A 268 9.57 -20.72 11.72
CA GLU A 268 10.72 -20.98 12.61
C GLU A 268 11.50 -19.68 12.84
N GLU A 269 12.08 -19.51 14.03
CA GLU A 269 12.81 -18.29 14.41
C GLU A 269 13.95 -17.97 13.44
N GLN A 270 14.75 -18.98 13.07
CA GLN A 270 15.80 -18.83 12.06
C GLN A 270 15.25 -18.43 10.68
N GLY A 271 14.05 -18.91 10.32
CA GLY A 271 13.42 -18.55 9.06
C GLY A 271 12.91 -17.12 9.03
N ILE A 272 12.40 -16.63 10.16
CA ILE A 272 12.02 -15.22 10.35
C ILE A 272 13.27 -14.34 10.26
N GLU A 273 14.31 -14.70 11.00
CA GLU A 273 15.57 -13.97 11.06
C GLU A 273 16.18 -13.76 9.67
N LYS A 274 16.30 -14.83 8.88
CA LYS A 274 16.81 -14.73 7.50
C LYS A 274 15.96 -13.83 6.60
N ARG A 275 14.64 -13.82 6.77
CA ARG A 275 13.75 -12.96 6.00
C ARG A 275 13.93 -11.49 6.40
N LEU A 276 14.08 -11.21 7.70
CA LEU A 276 14.39 -9.87 8.19
C LEU A 276 15.75 -9.38 7.65
N GLU A 277 16.80 -10.20 7.71
CA GLU A 277 18.12 -9.88 7.14
C GLU A 277 18.06 -9.59 5.63
N ILE A 278 17.18 -10.27 4.89
CA ILE A 278 16.96 -9.97 3.47
C ILE A 278 16.31 -8.59 3.32
N LEU A 279 15.27 -8.27 4.08
CA LEU A 279 14.57 -6.98 4.01
C LEU A 279 15.48 -5.80 4.36
N GLU A 280 16.35 -5.96 5.37
CA GLU A 280 17.34 -4.95 5.79
C GLU A 280 18.27 -4.53 4.65
N LYS A 281 18.68 -5.47 3.79
CA LYS A 281 19.54 -5.17 2.61
C LYS A 281 18.87 -4.22 1.60
N TYR A 282 17.54 -4.10 1.65
CA TYR A 282 16.76 -3.21 0.80
C TYR A 282 16.27 -1.96 1.53
N GLY A 283 16.83 -1.65 2.70
CA GLY A 283 16.54 -0.43 3.46
C GLY A 283 15.22 -0.50 4.23
N ILE A 284 14.76 -1.70 4.57
CA ILE A 284 13.64 -1.88 5.50
C ILE A 284 14.21 -2.06 6.91
N ASP A 285 13.81 -1.21 7.84
CA ASP A 285 14.19 -1.38 9.23
C ASP A 285 13.65 -2.67 9.83
N ARG A 286 14.42 -3.22 10.77
CA ARG A 286 14.06 -4.46 11.43
C ARG A 286 12.72 -4.33 12.15
N VAL A 287 11.74 -5.10 11.70
CA VAL A 287 10.43 -5.20 12.34
C VAL A 287 10.53 -6.09 13.56
N ASP A 288 10.26 -5.53 14.75
CA ASP A 288 10.10 -6.34 15.96
C ASP A 288 8.73 -7.06 15.91
N VAL A 289 8.75 -8.33 15.52
CA VAL A 289 7.56 -9.18 15.49
C VAL A 289 7.08 -9.59 16.89
N THR A 290 7.82 -9.22 17.96
CA THR A 290 7.50 -9.56 19.34
C THR A 290 6.84 -8.42 20.12
N GLN A 291 7.02 -7.17 19.66
CA GLN A 291 6.55 -5.95 20.34
C GLN A 291 5.05 -5.92 20.62
N HIS A 292 4.24 -6.61 19.81
CA HIS A 292 2.78 -6.58 19.93
C HIS A 292 2.17 -8.00 19.95
N PRO A 293 1.12 -8.27 20.76
CA PRO A 293 0.46 -9.58 20.78
C PRO A 293 -0.02 -10.09 19.41
N LEU A 294 -0.53 -9.19 18.55
CA LEU A 294 -0.92 -9.57 17.18
C LEU A 294 0.29 -9.93 16.32
N PHE A 295 1.41 -9.21 16.45
CA PHE A 295 2.62 -9.54 15.70
C PHE A 295 3.21 -10.87 16.16
N ARG A 296 3.20 -11.15 17.47
CA ARG A 296 3.61 -12.45 18.01
C ARG A 296 2.75 -13.58 17.45
N LYS A 297 1.45 -13.34 17.31
CA LYS A 297 0.49 -14.33 16.80
C LYS A 297 0.66 -14.58 15.30
N TYR A 298 0.94 -13.54 14.51
CA TYR A 298 0.99 -13.57 13.04
C TYR A 298 2.39 -13.18 12.52
N ARG A 299 3.44 -13.65 13.20
CA ARG A 299 4.81 -13.18 13.00
C ARG A 299 5.31 -13.36 11.58
N ASP A 300 4.99 -14.49 10.97
CA ASP A 300 5.35 -14.82 9.60
C ASP A 300 4.52 -14.00 8.61
N ASP A 301 3.23 -13.84 8.85
CA ASP A 301 2.37 -13.00 8.01
C ASP A 301 2.77 -11.51 8.06
N VAL A 302 3.24 -11.00 9.20
CA VAL A 302 3.77 -9.64 9.32
C VAL A 302 5.01 -9.47 8.45
N VAL A 303 5.94 -10.42 8.49
CA VAL A 303 7.17 -10.38 7.68
C VAL A 303 6.84 -10.51 6.19
N ASP A 304 5.90 -11.38 5.84
CA ASP A 304 5.39 -11.54 4.48
C ASP A 304 4.74 -10.24 3.97
N ALA A 305 3.91 -9.57 4.79
CA ALA A 305 3.29 -8.29 4.43
C ALA A 305 4.31 -7.17 4.21
N VAL A 306 5.36 -7.10 5.04
CA VAL A 306 6.45 -6.13 4.89
C VAL A 306 7.23 -6.39 3.59
N CYS A 307 7.46 -7.65 3.24
CA CYS A 307 8.03 -8.04 1.95
C CYS A 307 7.16 -7.55 0.78
N LEU A 308 5.84 -7.73 0.85
CA LEU A 308 4.94 -7.25 -0.19
C LEU A 308 4.89 -5.71 -0.28
N ALA A 309 4.99 -5.01 0.85
CA ALA A 309 5.12 -3.55 0.86
C ALA A 309 6.41 -3.09 0.15
N LEU A 310 7.54 -3.77 0.39
CA LEU A 310 8.79 -3.54 -0.35
C LEU A 310 8.60 -3.79 -1.85
N VAL A 311 7.93 -4.88 -2.24
CA VAL A 311 7.62 -5.15 -3.67
C VAL A 311 6.73 -4.06 -4.26
N GLY A 312 5.76 -3.53 -3.50
CA GLY A 312 4.94 -2.39 -3.89
C GLY A 312 5.78 -1.15 -4.19
N ARG A 313 6.72 -0.81 -3.30
CA ARG A 313 7.69 0.27 -3.51
C ARG A 313 8.52 0.04 -4.78
N LEU A 314 9.12 -1.14 -4.93
CA LEU A 314 9.90 -1.48 -6.11
C LEU A 314 9.05 -1.38 -7.40
N ALA A 315 7.77 -1.73 -7.35
CA ALA A 315 6.88 -1.60 -8.49
C ALA A 315 6.64 -0.15 -8.91
N VAL A 316 6.51 0.77 -7.95
CA VAL A 316 6.43 2.22 -8.22
C VAL A 316 7.73 2.75 -8.82
N GLU A 317 8.88 2.24 -8.35
CA GLU A 317 10.21 2.56 -8.88
C GLU A 317 10.49 1.94 -10.28
N GLY A 318 9.55 1.17 -10.85
CA GLY A 318 9.75 0.46 -12.12
C GLY A 318 10.66 -0.77 -12.03
N ARG A 319 10.94 -1.25 -10.81
CA ARG A 319 11.83 -2.37 -10.46
C ARG A 319 11.04 -3.62 -10.06
N SER A 320 9.95 -3.87 -10.78
CA SER A 320 9.14 -5.08 -10.65
C SER A 320 8.92 -5.74 -12.00
N ALA A 321 8.50 -7.00 -11.97
CA ALA A 321 8.06 -7.77 -13.12
C ALA A 321 6.77 -8.51 -12.79
N THR A 322 6.16 -9.11 -13.81
CA THR A 322 5.05 -10.03 -13.66
C THR A 322 5.53 -11.46 -13.85
N VAL A 323 4.86 -12.40 -13.21
CA VAL A 323 4.91 -13.83 -13.57
C VAL A 323 3.49 -14.26 -13.92
N PRO A 324 3.22 -14.83 -15.10
CA PRO A 324 4.17 -14.96 -16.23
C PRO A 324 4.56 -13.60 -16.85
N ASP A 325 5.44 -13.62 -17.85
CA ASP A 325 5.83 -12.40 -18.59
C ASP A 325 4.58 -11.75 -19.23
N ALA A 326 4.64 -10.43 -19.43
CA ALA A 326 3.47 -9.60 -19.71
C ALA A 326 2.65 -10.04 -20.95
N ASP A 327 3.31 -10.60 -21.96
CA ASP A 327 2.72 -11.12 -23.19
C ASP A 327 2.05 -12.50 -23.02
N GLU A 328 2.42 -13.24 -21.98
CA GLU A 328 1.84 -14.55 -21.65
C GLU A 328 0.65 -14.47 -20.70
N ILE A 329 0.43 -13.31 -20.05
CA ILE A 329 -0.65 -13.11 -19.08
C ILE A 329 -2.00 -13.39 -19.73
N LYS A 330 -2.77 -14.27 -19.09
CA LYS A 330 -4.17 -14.54 -19.43
C LYS A 330 -5.10 -13.90 -18.40
N THR A 331 -6.32 -13.62 -18.83
CA THR A 331 -7.42 -13.24 -17.95
C THR A 331 -8.32 -14.43 -17.70
N ASP A 332 -8.91 -14.49 -16.51
CA ASP A 332 -10.00 -15.43 -16.26
C ASP A 332 -11.30 -15.00 -16.96
N ALA A 333 -12.36 -15.81 -16.81
CA ALA A 333 -13.68 -15.58 -17.40
C ALA A 333 -14.35 -14.25 -16.95
N THR A 334 -13.85 -13.59 -15.91
CA THR A 334 -14.39 -12.34 -15.34
C THR A 334 -13.55 -11.09 -15.67
N GLY A 335 -12.46 -11.27 -16.43
CA GLY A 335 -11.55 -10.19 -16.83
C GLY A 335 -10.45 -9.87 -15.82
N LEU A 336 -10.24 -10.71 -14.80
CA LEU A 336 -9.11 -10.56 -13.86
C LEU A 336 -7.85 -11.19 -14.46
N LYS A 337 -6.74 -10.45 -14.46
CA LYS A 337 -5.43 -10.96 -14.90
C LYS A 337 -4.91 -12.00 -13.91
N MET A 338 -4.53 -13.17 -14.42
CA MET A 338 -3.86 -14.22 -13.67
C MET A 338 -2.35 -13.97 -13.70
N GLN A 339 -1.85 -13.20 -12.73
CA GLN A 339 -0.44 -12.79 -12.65
C GLN A 339 -0.01 -12.59 -11.19
N MET A 340 1.28 -12.74 -10.91
CA MET A 340 1.92 -12.30 -9.66
C MET A 340 2.86 -11.13 -9.96
N ILE A 341 2.84 -10.09 -9.12
CA ILE A 341 3.85 -9.03 -9.15
C ILE A 341 5.07 -9.51 -8.36
N ILE A 342 6.26 -9.47 -8.94
CA ILE A 342 7.50 -9.92 -8.30
C ILE A 342 8.59 -8.83 -8.42
N PRO A 343 9.59 -8.80 -7.52
CA PRO A 343 10.71 -7.87 -7.66
C PRO A 343 11.55 -8.19 -8.91
N LYS A 344 12.08 -7.14 -9.55
CA LYS A 344 13.05 -7.21 -10.65
C LYS A 344 14.24 -6.32 -10.29
N LEU A 345 15.30 -6.95 -9.81
CA LEU A 345 16.48 -6.28 -9.26
C LEU A 345 17.56 -6.02 -10.29
#